data_AF-A0A162TA77-F1
#
_entry.id   AF-A0A162TA77-F1
#
_cell.length_a   1.000
_cell.length_b   1.000
_cell.length_c   1.000
_cell.angle_alpha   90.00
_cell.angle_beta   90.00
_cell.angle_gamma   90.00
#
_symmetry.space_group_name_H-M   'P 1'
#
loop_
_entity.id
_entity.type
_entity.pdbx_description
1 polymer ?
#
loop_
_entity_poly.entity_id
_entity_poly.type
_entity_poly.pdbx_seq_one_letter_code
_entity_poly.pdbx_strand_id
1 'polypeptide(L)'
;MASLITNVFEDGDSNFAFASCSNIQDLRGFTSGYAGFTTGTGDSETLIQLYSQNHPNNRLEQFLPRCHEISSLPHCDRQSRGTTQGLEQFCAAWKEEACDASGAFAKTQRQWVFENYMIPSARYAAQNGVTSALGQAIFYVTKCGQQVLVEVQTSKA
;
A
#
# COMPACT_ATOMS: atom_id res chain seq x y z
N MET A 1 -5.43 -16.09 7.46
CA MET A 1 -4.73 -17.04 6.57
C MET A 1 -4.43 -16.44 5.20
N ALA A 2 -5.38 -15.82 4.49
CA ALA A 2 -5.11 -15.18 3.20
C ALA A 2 -4.03 -14.08 3.26
N SER A 3 -3.99 -13.30 4.35
CA SER A 3 -2.97 -12.28 4.61
C SER A 3 -1.54 -12.85 4.80
N LEU A 4 -1.41 -14.08 5.29
CA LEU A 4 -0.12 -14.80 5.39
C LEU A 4 0.32 -15.34 4.02
N ILE A 5 -0.62 -15.83 3.22
CA ILE A 5 -0.35 -16.29 1.85
C ILE A 5 0.17 -15.13 1.01
N THR A 6 -0.49 -13.96 1.05
CA THR A 6 -0.02 -12.76 0.34
C THR A 6 1.34 -12.29 0.83
N ASN A 7 1.61 -12.26 2.14
CA ASN A 7 2.92 -11.85 2.66
C ASN A 7 4.06 -12.76 2.13
N VAL A 8 3.79 -14.06 2.01
CA VAL A 8 4.75 -15.02 1.41
C VAL A 8 4.93 -14.78 -0.10
N PHE A 9 3.89 -14.39 -0.83
CA PHE A 9 4.00 -14.10 -2.27
C PHE A 9 4.61 -12.74 -2.59
N GLU A 10 4.42 -11.73 -1.74
CA GLU A 10 4.89 -10.36 -1.96
C GLU A 10 6.30 -10.13 -1.38
N ASP A 11 6.62 -10.65 -0.20
CA ASP A 11 7.89 -10.40 0.52
C ASP A 11 8.75 -11.65 0.74
N GLY A 12 8.25 -12.86 0.46
CA GLY A 12 8.98 -14.11 0.69
C GLY A 12 9.21 -14.47 2.16
N ASP A 13 8.63 -13.74 3.12
CA ASP A 13 8.74 -13.96 4.56
C ASP A 13 7.33 -14.06 5.21
N SER A 14 7.24 -14.68 6.38
CA SER A 14 6.06 -14.73 7.25
C SER A 14 5.95 -13.52 8.20
N ASN A 15 6.99 -12.68 8.26
CA ASN A 15 6.98 -11.42 9.01
C ASN A 15 6.34 -10.30 8.20
N PHE A 16 5.33 -9.65 8.77
CA PHE A 16 4.62 -8.55 8.12
C PHE A 16 5.52 -7.32 7.96
N ALA A 17 5.75 -6.89 6.71
CA ALA A 17 6.66 -5.81 6.36
C ALA A 17 6.08 -4.39 6.58
N PHE A 18 5.41 -4.16 7.72
CA PHE A 18 4.77 -2.86 8.04
C PHE A 18 5.74 -1.67 7.98
N ALA A 19 7.02 -1.91 8.32
CA ALA A 19 8.09 -0.92 8.36
C ALA A 19 8.92 -0.85 7.07
N SER A 20 8.61 -1.68 6.05
CA SER A 20 9.31 -1.63 4.78
C SER A 20 9.02 -0.30 4.09
N CYS A 21 10.07 0.34 3.59
CA CYS A 21 9.96 1.50 2.72
C CYS A 21 11.19 1.53 1.83
N SER A 22 10.99 1.41 0.53
CA SER A 22 12.05 1.45 -0.46
C SER A 22 11.55 2.04 -1.77
N ASN A 23 12.45 2.68 -2.51
CA ASN A 23 12.18 3.05 -3.90
C ASN A 23 12.75 1.92 -4.77
N ILE A 24 11.85 1.14 -5.38
CA ILE A 24 12.22 0.03 -6.28
C ILE A 24 12.47 0.49 -7.73
N GLN A 25 12.50 1.80 -7.96
CA GLN A 25 12.74 2.45 -9.26
C GLN A 25 11.72 2.04 -10.34
N ASP A 26 10.49 1.75 -9.94
CA ASP A 26 9.38 1.35 -10.81
C ASP A 26 8.55 2.55 -11.34
N LEU A 27 9.08 3.77 -11.16
CA LEU A 27 8.39 5.03 -11.47
C LEU A 27 7.14 5.31 -10.61
N ARG A 28 7.00 4.64 -9.46
CA ARG A 28 5.91 4.90 -8.49
C ARG A 28 6.38 5.62 -7.22
N GLY A 29 7.65 5.98 -7.15
CA GLY A 29 8.25 6.68 -6.03
C GLY A 29 8.59 5.72 -4.89
N PHE A 30 8.23 6.07 -3.66
CA PHE A 30 8.44 5.18 -2.52
C PHE A 30 7.30 4.17 -2.42
N THR A 31 7.67 2.89 -2.32
CA THR A 31 6.79 1.77 -1.99
C THR A 31 6.98 1.42 -0.52
N SER A 32 5.90 1.34 0.25
CA SER A 32 5.97 1.23 1.71
C SER A 32 4.89 0.34 2.31
N GLY A 33 5.20 -0.28 3.44
CA GLY A 33 4.24 -1.00 4.28
C GLY A 33 3.75 -2.34 3.74
N TYR A 34 2.81 -2.91 4.48
CA TYR A 34 2.32 -4.30 4.32
C TYR A 34 1.69 -4.62 2.95
N ALA A 35 1.20 -3.61 2.23
CA ALA A 35 0.50 -3.78 0.96
C ALA A 35 1.24 -3.18 -0.24
N GLY A 36 2.44 -2.64 -0.03
CA GLY A 36 3.15 -1.88 -1.06
C GLY A 36 2.46 -0.55 -1.41
N PHE A 37 2.12 0.26 -0.40
CA PHE A 37 1.58 1.61 -0.58
C PHE A 37 2.57 2.48 -1.36
N THR A 38 2.11 3.11 -2.45
CA THR A 38 2.99 3.92 -3.29
C THR A 38 2.66 5.40 -3.22
N THR A 39 3.68 6.25 -3.14
CA THR A 39 3.51 7.72 -3.17
C THR A 39 3.01 8.21 -4.52
N GLY A 40 3.43 7.56 -5.60
CA GLY A 40 3.08 7.92 -6.96
C GLY A 40 1.62 7.62 -7.33
N THR A 41 0.95 6.66 -6.69
CA THR A 41 -0.48 6.36 -7.00
C THR A 41 -1.45 7.14 -6.12
N GLY A 42 -0.99 7.66 -4.98
CA GLY A 42 -1.83 8.32 -3.97
C GLY A 42 -2.27 7.41 -2.82
N ASP A 43 -1.90 6.13 -2.86
CA ASP A 43 -2.23 5.16 -1.80
C ASP A 43 -1.60 5.56 -0.46
N SER A 44 -0.32 5.96 -0.48
CA SER A 44 0.38 6.43 0.72
C SER A 44 -0.23 7.71 1.29
N GLU A 45 -0.69 8.63 0.44
CA GLU A 45 -1.36 9.86 0.89
C GLU A 45 -2.66 9.52 1.64
N THR A 46 -3.50 8.68 1.03
CA THR A 46 -4.80 8.29 1.60
C THR A 46 -4.63 7.58 2.94
N LEU A 47 -3.63 6.70 3.05
CA LEU A 47 -3.33 6.02 4.30
C LEU A 47 -2.84 7.00 5.38
N ILE A 48 -1.94 7.92 5.04
CA ILE A 48 -1.42 8.90 6.00
C ILE A 48 -2.55 9.83 6.46
N GLN A 49 -3.44 10.26 5.56
CA GLN A 49 -4.61 11.06 5.94
C GLN A 49 -5.51 10.31 6.94
N LEU A 50 -5.81 9.03 6.68
CA LEU A 50 -6.60 8.20 7.59
C LEU A 50 -5.91 8.03 8.95
N TYR A 51 -4.59 7.87 8.96
CA TYR A 51 -3.81 7.79 10.18
C TYR A 51 -3.84 9.11 10.95
N SER A 52 -3.59 10.24 10.29
CA SER A 52 -3.60 11.58 10.89
C SER A 52 -4.94 11.97 11.49
N GLN A 53 -6.06 11.52 10.93
CA GLN A 53 -7.40 11.74 11.50
C GLN A 53 -7.56 11.11 12.89
N ASN A 54 -6.94 9.96 13.12
CA ASN A 54 -7.01 9.24 14.38
C ASN A 54 -5.83 9.58 15.32
N HIS A 55 -4.72 10.05 14.74
CA HIS A 55 -3.46 10.36 15.43
C HIS A 55 -2.89 11.69 14.91
N PRO A 56 -3.41 12.84 15.37
CA PRO A 56 -2.93 14.14 14.92
C PRO A 56 -1.50 14.42 15.42
N ASN A 57 -0.73 15.21 14.66
CA ASN A 57 0.69 15.54 14.92
C ASN A 57 1.64 14.33 14.83
N ASN A 58 1.36 13.38 13.94
CA ASN A 58 2.28 12.29 13.67
C ASN A 58 3.44 12.73 12.74
N ARG A 59 4.50 11.93 12.68
CA ARG A 59 5.72 12.25 11.89
C ARG A 59 5.49 12.19 10.38
N LEU A 60 4.40 11.57 9.92
CA LEU A 60 4.07 11.41 8.51
C LEU A 60 3.26 12.58 7.95
N GLU A 61 2.58 13.34 8.81
CA GLU A 61 1.72 14.46 8.44
C GLU A 61 2.45 15.55 7.65
N GLN A 62 3.74 15.79 7.96
CA GLN A 62 4.59 16.74 7.24
C GLN A 62 4.77 16.41 5.75
N PHE A 63 4.59 15.15 5.34
CA PHE A 63 4.75 14.72 3.95
C PHE A 63 3.43 14.80 3.16
N LEU A 64 2.29 15.00 3.81
CA LEU A 64 0.98 15.07 3.14
C LEU A 64 0.93 16.11 2.02
N PRO A 65 1.42 17.36 2.19
CA PRO A 65 1.38 18.34 1.10
C PRO A 65 2.15 17.86 -0.14
N ARG A 66 3.31 17.24 0.07
CA ARG A 66 4.13 16.74 -1.03
C ARG A 66 3.53 15.51 -1.70
N CYS A 67 2.96 14.59 -0.91
CA CYS A 67 2.23 13.45 -1.45
C CYS A 67 1.00 13.91 -2.24
N HIS A 68 0.30 14.95 -1.79
CA HIS A 68 -0.86 15.53 -2.49
C HIS A 68 -0.48 16.18 -3.82
N GLU A 69 0.64 16.90 -3.87
CA GLU A 69 1.18 17.43 -5.14
C GLU A 69 1.45 16.31 -6.14
N ILE A 70 2.08 15.22 -5.70
CA ILE A 70 2.43 14.07 -6.55
C ILE A 70 1.17 13.33 -7.02
N SER A 71 0.20 13.10 -6.13
CA SER A 71 -1.03 12.38 -6.47
C SER A 71 -1.93 13.16 -7.43
N SER A 72 -1.88 14.49 -7.35
CA SER A 72 -2.62 15.43 -8.22
C SER A 72 -2.07 15.52 -9.65
N LEU A 73 -0.87 15.01 -9.92
CA LEU A 73 -0.32 14.94 -11.27
C LEU A 73 -1.13 13.97 -12.16
N PRO A 74 -1.15 14.14 -13.48
CA PRO A 74 -1.84 13.21 -14.38
C PRO A 74 -1.32 11.77 -14.23
N HIS A 75 -2.21 10.77 -14.15
CA HIS A 75 -1.81 9.36 -14.05
C HIS A 75 -0.92 8.87 -15.20
N CYS A 76 -1.00 9.52 -16.37
CA CYS A 76 -0.14 9.22 -17.52
C CYS A 76 1.30 9.74 -17.36
N ASP A 77 1.56 10.69 -16.45
CA ASP A 77 2.89 11.22 -16.18
C ASP A 77 3.58 10.43 -15.06
N ARG A 78 3.93 9.18 -15.36
CA ARG A 78 4.59 8.27 -14.42
C ARG A 78 5.96 8.78 -13.98
N GLN A 79 6.67 9.50 -14.84
CA GLN A 79 8.00 10.04 -14.50
C GLN A 79 7.91 11.12 -13.42
N SER A 80 6.99 12.08 -13.57
CA SER A 80 6.81 13.11 -12.55
C SER A 80 6.19 12.55 -11.27
N ARG A 81 5.32 11.54 -11.38
CA ARG A 81 4.69 10.86 -10.23
C ARG A 81 5.65 9.96 -9.45
N GLY A 82 6.67 9.42 -10.12
CA GLY A 82 7.71 8.60 -9.51
C GLY A 82 8.79 9.37 -8.76
N THR A 83 8.66 10.69 -8.63
CA THR A 83 9.67 11.52 -7.97
C THR A 83 9.75 11.24 -6.46
N THR A 84 10.98 11.15 -5.96
CA THR A 84 11.27 11.06 -4.51
C THR A 84 11.80 12.37 -3.94
N GLN A 85 11.85 13.43 -4.75
CA GLN A 85 12.35 14.73 -4.32
C GLN A 85 11.35 15.40 -3.35
N GLY A 86 11.84 15.84 -2.19
CA GLY A 86 11.04 16.37 -1.09
C GLY A 86 10.43 15.29 -0.18
N LEU A 87 10.83 14.03 -0.34
CA LEU A 87 10.42 12.89 0.47
C LEU A 87 11.63 12.13 1.05
N GLU A 88 12.78 12.78 1.18
CA GLU A 88 14.06 12.14 1.55
C GLU A 88 14.01 11.47 2.93
N GLN A 89 13.23 12.03 3.86
CA GLN A 89 13.04 11.47 5.22
C GLN A 89 11.78 10.61 5.36
N PHE A 90 11.04 10.39 4.27
CA PHE A 90 9.77 9.67 4.29
C PHE A 90 9.93 8.25 4.81
N CYS A 91 10.90 7.49 4.30
CA CYS A 91 11.13 6.12 4.74
C CYS A 91 11.59 6.00 6.19
N ALA A 92 12.37 6.98 6.68
CA ALA A 92 12.79 7.01 8.07
C ALA A 92 11.58 7.24 8.99
N ALA A 93 10.77 8.26 8.70
CA ALA A 93 9.56 8.55 9.45
C ALA A 93 8.53 7.41 9.39
N TRP A 94 8.38 6.76 8.22
CA TRP A 94 7.52 5.60 8.05
C TRP A 94 7.94 4.44 8.96
N LYS A 95 9.24 4.13 8.98
CA LYS A 95 9.78 3.07 9.83
C LYS A 95 9.58 3.40 11.31
N GLU A 96 9.78 4.64 11.71
CA GLU A 96 9.59 5.07 13.10
C GLU A 96 8.13 4.93 13.55
N GLU A 97 7.17 5.39 12.74
CA GLU A 97 5.73 5.24 13.04
C GLU A 97 5.29 3.76 12.98
N ALA A 98 5.86 2.97 12.08
CA ALA A 98 5.56 1.54 11.97
C ALA A 98 6.14 0.70 13.12
N CYS A 99 7.27 1.13 13.69
CA CYS A 99 7.92 0.50 14.83
C CYS A 99 7.50 1.12 16.18
N ASP A 100 6.59 2.11 16.18
CA ASP A 100 6.12 2.73 17.41
C ASP A 100 5.47 1.70 18.34
N ALA A 101 5.71 1.85 19.64
CA ALA A 101 5.26 0.89 20.65
C ALA A 101 3.74 0.78 20.74
N SER A 102 3.00 1.80 20.30
CA SER A 102 1.53 1.75 20.26
C SER A 102 0.99 0.78 19.20
N GLY A 103 1.77 0.48 18.15
CA GLY A 103 1.34 -0.33 17.00
C GLY A 103 0.17 0.26 16.21
N ALA A 104 -0.17 1.54 16.43
CA ALA A 104 -1.33 2.19 15.83
C ALA A 104 -1.23 2.28 14.29
N PHE A 105 -0.04 2.59 13.78
CA PHE A 105 0.17 2.69 12.34
C PHE A 105 0.08 1.33 11.64
N ALA A 106 0.66 0.27 12.22
CA ALA A 106 0.52 -1.09 11.70
C ALA A 106 -0.94 -1.58 11.69
N LYS A 107 -1.73 -1.21 12.71
CA LYS A 107 -3.17 -1.49 12.74
C LYS A 107 -3.92 -0.74 11.63
N THR A 108 -3.57 0.52 11.39
CA THR A 108 -4.15 1.34 10.32
C THR A 108 -3.86 0.74 8.94
N GLN A 109 -2.62 0.33 8.68
CA GLN A 109 -2.26 -0.38 7.44
C GLN A 109 -3.10 -1.64 7.23
N ARG A 110 -3.26 -2.47 8.28
CA ARG A 110 -4.06 -3.69 8.20
C ARG A 110 -5.54 -3.39 7.95
N GLN A 111 -6.09 -2.38 8.61
CA GLN A 111 -7.48 -1.98 8.42
C GLN A 111 -7.73 -1.49 6.99
N TRP A 112 -6.82 -0.65 6.46
CA TRP A 112 -6.93 -0.16 5.09
C TRP A 112 -6.91 -1.31 4.08
N VAL A 113 -5.98 -2.27 4.23
CA VAL A 113 -5.94 -3.47 3.37
C VAL A 113 -7.21 -4.30 3.49
N PHE A 114 -7.73 -4.44 4.70
CA PHE A 114 -8.95 -5.20 4.92
C PHE A 114 -10.14 -4.54 4.20
N GLU A 115 -10.29 -3.22 4.31
CA GLU A 115 -11.41 -2.49 3.74
C GLU A 115 -11.31 -2.36 2.21
N ASN A 116 -10.11 -2.17 1.66
CA ASN A 116 -9.91 -1.91 0.23
C ASN A 116 -9.59 -3.16 -0.59
N TYR A 117 -9.03 -4.22 0.02
CA TYR A 117 -8.71 -5.47 -0.69
C TYR A 117 -9.58 -6.65 -0.22
N MET A 118 -9.65 -6.95 1.09
CA MET A 118 -10.40 -8.13 1.57
C MET A 118 -11.90 -8.00 1.31
N ILE A 119 -12.54 -6.91 1.74
CA ILE A 119 -14.00 -6.75 1.62
C ILE A 119 -14.46 -6.78 0.15
N PRO A 120 -13.83 -6.04 -0.79
CA PRO A 120 -14.22 -6.10 -2.19
C PRO A 120 -14.00 -7.49 -2.78
N SER A 121 -12.86 -8.13 -2.47
CA SER A 121 -12.56 -9.48 -2.96
C SER A 121 -13.58 -10.51 -2.47
N ALA A 122 -13.98 -10.44 -1.19
CA ALA A 122 -15.01 -11.30 -0.63
C ALA A 122 -16.39 -11.05 -1.26
N ARG A 123 -16.73 -9.79 -1.55
CA ARG A 123 -17.96 -9.45 -2.28
C ARG A 123 -17.96 -10.01 -3.70
N TYR A 124 -16.85 -9.89 -4.43
CA TYR A 124 -16.71 -10.48 -5.77
C TYR A 124 -16.77 -12.00 -5.73
N ALA A 125 -16.13 -12.65 -4.76
CA ALA A 125 -16.21 -14.10 -4.57
C ALA A 125 -17.66 -14.54 -4.31
N ALA A 126 -18.38 -13.83 -3.43
CA ALA A 126 -19.78 -14.12 -3.12
C ALA A 126 -20.70 -13.93 -4.35
N GLN A 127 -20.49 -12.88 -5.16
CA GLN A 127 -21.23 -12.65 -6.41
C GLN A 127 -21.02 -13.78 -7.43
N ASN A 128 -19.83 -14.42 -7.42
CA ASN A 128 -19.51 -15.55 -8.28
C ASN A 128 -19.81 -16.91 -7.63
N GLY A 129 -20.52 -16.94 -6.51
CA GLY A 129 -20.91 -18.17 -5.81
C GLY A 129 -19.76 -18.94 -5.16
N VAL A 130 -18.60 -18.30 -4.98
CA VAL A 130 -17.40 -18.93 -4.42
C VAL A 130 -17.42 -18.88 -2.90
N THR A 131 -17.65 -20.05 -2.29
CA THR A 131 -17.74 -20.21 -0.83
C THR A 131 -16.53 -20.88 -0.20
N SER A 132 -15.67 -21.52 -1.01
CA SER A 132 -14.47 -22.20 -0.50
C SER A 132 -13.42 -21.19 -0.02
N ALA A 133 -12.77 -21.50 1.10
CA ALA A 133 -11.71 -20.66 1.66
C ALA A 133 -10.54 -20.45 0.67
N LEU A 134 -10.24 -21.47 -0.15
CA LEU A 134 -9.24 -21.39 -1.21
C LEU A 134 -9.67 -20.44 -2.34
N GLY A 135 -10.93 -20.49 -2.78
CA GLY A 135 -11.44 -19.61 -3.82
C GLY A 135 -11.49 -18.14 -3.38
N GLN A 136 -11.87 -17.87 -2.14
CA GLN A 136 -11.80 -16.51 -1.57
C GLN A 136 -10.36 -16.00 -1.46
N ALA A 137 -9.40 -16.87 -1.13
CA ALA A 137 -7.99 -16.52 -1.12
C ALA A 137 -7.45 -16.19 -2.52
N ILE A 138 -7.91 -16.89 -3.57
CA ILE A 138 -7.55 -16.57 -4.96
C ILE A 138 -8.08 -15.19 -5.35
N PHE A 139 -9.34 -14.87 -5.08
CA PHE A 139 -9.88 -13.52 -5.36
C PHE A 139 -9.11 -12.41 -4.64
N TYR A 140 -8.71 -12.65 -3.39
CA TYR A 140 -7.91 -11.73 -2.61
C TYR A 140 -6.50 -11.54 -3.21
N VAL A 141 -5.81 -12.64 -3.52
CA VAL A 141 -4.49 -12.62 -4.17
C VAL A 141 -4.57 -12.00 -5.56
N THR A 142 -5.65 -12.24 -6.31
CA THR A 142 -5.85 -11.60 -7.61
C THR A 142 -6.10 -10.11 -7.45
N LYS A 143 -6.92 -9.61 -6.52
CA LYS A 143 -7.11 -8.16 -6.37
C LYS A 143 -5.84 -7.45 -5.86
N CYS A 144 -5.14 -8.05 -4.91
CA CYS A 144 -3.86 -7.53 -4.41
C CYS A 144 -2.76 -7.60 -5.49
N GLY A 145 -2.62 -8.75 -6.13
CA GLY A 145 -1.61 -9.04 -7.15
C GLY A 145 -1.95 -8.54 -8.55
N GLN A 146 -3.18 -8.14 -8.86
CA GLN A 146 -3.54 -7.53 -10.15
C GLN A 146 -3.23 -6.04 -10.17
N GLN A 147 -3.05 -5.39 -9.02
CA GLN A 147 -2.33 -4.12 -8.95
C GLN A 147 -0.87 -4.35 -9.39
N VAL A 148 -0.22 -5.41 -8.90
CA VAL A 148 1.14 -5.80 -9.32
C VAL A 148 1.22 -6.23 -10.81
N LEU A 149 0.29 -7.07 -11.30
CA LEU A 149 0.35 -7.68 -12.64
C LEU A 149 -0.19 -6.79 -13.77
N VAL A 150 -1.20 -5.95 -13.54
CA VAL A 150 -1.65 -4.97 -14.56
C VAL A 150 -0.54 -3.97 -14.84
N GLU A 151 0.29 -3.65 -13.84
CA GLU A 151 1.37 -2.70 -14.02
C GLU A 151 2.63 -3.32 -14.65
N VAL A 152 2.91 -4.62 -14.47
CA VAL A 152 3.97 -5.33 -15.22
C VAL A 152 3.64 -5.44 -16.72
N GLN A 153 2.37 -5.59 -17.10
CA GLN A 153 2.00 -5.63 -18.52
C GLN A 153 2.04 -4.26 -19.21
N THR A 154 1.96 -3.14 -18.48
CA THR A 154 2.11 -1.79 -19.08
C THR A 154 3.56 -1.26 -19.08
N SER A 155 4.53 -2.07 -18.67
CA SER A 155 5.98 -1.80 -18.82
C SER A 155 6.57 -2.42 -20.10
N LYS A 156 5.77 -3.16 -20.87
CA LYS A 156 6.12 -3.67 -22.21
C LYS A 156 5.08 -3.20 -23.23
N ALA A 157 5.03 -1.89 -23.45
CA ALA A 157 4.43 -1.29 -24.64
C ALA A 157 5.24 -0.03 -24.99
#